data_AF-A0A7J3KQZ6-F1
#
_entry.id   AF-A0A7J3KQZ6-F1
#
_cell.length_a   1.000
_cell.length_b   1.000
_cell.length_c   1.000
_cell.angle_alpha   90.00
_cell.angle_beta   90.00
_cell.angle_gamma   90.00
#
_symmetry.space_group_name_H-M   'P 1'
#
loop_
_entity.id
_entity.type
_entity.pdbx_description
1 polymer ?
#
loop_
_entity_poly.entity_id
_entity_poly.type
_entity_poly.pdbx_seq_one_letter_code
_entity_poly.pdbx_strand_id
1 'polypeptide(L)'
;MLIYASRLRLAYDMVENLALLGGTRALNRIEELDSASRWPIFGDEEKKAVCEVLDSRDPYSYIGRFEDEFASYHNVKFALAHNNGTSALHSAYFAVGVEPGDEVITPAYTWHLQVAPILALHAIPVFCDIDPRTGCIDPRDIEHKISHRTKAIVVVHLYGAVAPMDEIISIAKDHDIAVIEDCSHAHGAKYKGRKVGTIGDIGCFSLQANKLMTGIEGGVMITNNEEYYERACILGHYERIPRLRMEKYRRYYQTDRDMAPSCFGFKYRIHPLAAAIASIQLKHLDEWNSIRRSNMTYITKALSIIGEELGY
;
A
#
# COMPACT_ATOMS: atom_id res chain seq x y z
N MET A 1 -21.77 52.62 0.31
CA MET A 1 -22.25 51.47 1.11
C MET A 1 -23.74 51.24 0.84
N LEU A 2 -24.14 50.88 -0.39
CA LEU A 2 -25.53 50.49 -0.74
C LEU A 2 -25.73 49.97 -2.20
N ILE A 3 -24.67 49.66 -2.96
CA ILE A 3 -24.80 49.17 -4.36
C ILE A 3 -24.36 47.69 -4.53
N TYR A 4 -23.85 47.03 -3.47
CA TYR A 4 -23.43 45.62 -3.55
C TYR A 4 -24.52 44.61 -3.16
N ALA A 5 -25.64 45.06 -2.60
CA ALA A 5 -26.70 44.17 -2.09
C ALA A 5 -27.79 43.80 -3.12
N SER A 6 -27.81 44.42 -4.31
CA SER A 6 -28.88 44.21 -5.29
C SER A 6 -28.58 43.17 -6.38
N ARG A 7 -27.31 42.77 -6.57
CA ARG A 7 -26.96 41.70 -7.53
C ARG A 7 -27.06 40.28 -6.95
N LEU A 8 -27.05 40.13 -5.63
CA LEU A 8 -27.22 38.84 -4.95
C LEU A 8 -28.69 38.47 -4.68
N ARG A 9 -29.64 39.41 -4.86
CA ARG A 9 -31.06 39.21 -4.51
C ARG A 9 -31.99 38.87 -5.67
N LEU A 10 -31.50 38.77 -6.90
CA LEU A 10 -32.31 38.47 -8.09
C LEU A 10 -32.15 37.02 -8.61
N ALA A 11 -31.42 36.16 -7.89
CA ALA A 11 -31.24 34.76 -8.27
C ALA A 11 -31.80 33.75 -7.24
N TYR A 12 -32.52 34.22 -6.22
CA TYR A 12 -32.92 33.41 -5.06
C TYR A 12 -34.44 33.32 -4.85
N ASP A 13 -35.20 33.20 -5.95
CA ASP A 13 -36.67 33.02 -5.88
C ASP A 13 -37.19 31.95 -6.87
N MET A 14 -36.37 30.95 -7.15
CA MET A 14 -36.85 29.67 -7.67
C MET A 14 -36.63 28.65 -6.56
N VAL A 15 -37.70 28.29 -5.84
CA VAL A 15 -37.68 27.09 -5.00
C VAL A 15 -37.59 25.92 -5.97
N GLU A 16 -36.38 25.58 -6.41
CA GLU A 16 -36.14 24.36 -7.13
C GLU A 16 -36.50 23.21 -6.19
N ASN A 17 -37.54 22.46 -6.55
CA ASN A 17 -37.86 21.23 -5.83
C ASN A 17 -36.60 20.36 -5.83
N LEU A 18 -36.25 19.81 -4.67
CA LEU A 18 -35.18 18.83 -4.62
C LEU A 18 -35.49 17.70 -5.61
N ALA A 19 -34.47 17.16 -6.26
CA ALA A 19 -34.67 16.04 -7.19
C ALA A 19 -35.37 14.84 -6.51
N LEU A 20 -35.16 14.65 -5.20
CA LEU A 20 -35.85 13.66 -4.38
C LEU A 20 -37.37 13.91 -4.26
N LEU A 21 -37.79 15.17 -4.39
CA LEU A 21 -39.18 15.63 -4.31
C LEU A 21 -39.80 15.91 -5.70
N GLY A 22 -39.22 15.33 -6.76
CA GLY A 22 -39.74 15.46 -8.13
C GLY A 22 -39.24 16.67 -8.91
N GLY A 23 -38.25 17.41 -8.40
CA GLY A 23 -37.55 18.43 -9.19
C GLY A 23 -36.50 17.87 -10.16
N THR A 24 -35.92 18.74 -10.97
CA THR A 24 -34.92 18.37 -11.98
C THR A 24 -33.65 17.85 -11.31
N ARG A 25 -33.12 16.72 -11.78
CA ARG A 25 -31.84 16.20 -11.31
C ARG A 25 -30.70 17.11 -11.78
N ALA A 26 -29.87 17.57 -10.85
CA ALA A 26 -28.63 18.28 -11.18
C ALA A 26 -27.63 17.39 -11.94
N LEU A 27 -27.70 16.06 -11.77
CA LEU A 27 -26.92 15.07 -12.50
C LEU A 27 -27.84 14.18 -13.34
N ASN A 28 -27.73 14.27 -14.66
CA ASN A 28 -28.48 13.47 -15.63
C ASN A 28 -27.62 12.39 -16.33
N ARG A 29 -26.35 12.22 -15.92
CA ARG A 29 -25.37 11.28 -16.50
C ARG A 29 -25.04 10.13 -15.57
N ILE A 30 -26.06 9.53 -14.94
CA ILE A 30 -25.86 8.51 -13.89
C ILE A 30 -25.22 7.24 -14.45
N GLU A 31 -25.63 6.79 -15.65
CA GLU A 31 -25.06 5.60 -16.29
C GLU A 31 -23.58 5.79 -16.64
N GLU A 32 -23.23 6.98 -17.13
CA GLU A 32 -21.84 7.33 -17.43
C GLU A 32 -21.00 7.42 -16.16
N LEU A 33 -21.58 7.94 -15.07
CA LEU A 33 -20.92 7.98 -13.76
C LEU A 33 -20.70 6.56 -13.20
N ASP A 34 -21.69 5.68 -13.30
CA ASP A 34 -21.56 4.28 -12.87
C ASP A 34 -20.44 3.57 -13.65
N SER A 35 -20.45 3.70 -14.97
CA SER A 35 -19.38 3.16 -15.81
C SER A 35 -18.00 3.76 -15.49
N ALA A 36 -17.92 5.07 -15.22
CA ALA A 36 -16.66 5.76 -14.94
C ALA A 36 -16.13 5.49 -13.52
N SER A 37 -17.01 5.11 -12.59
CA SER A 37 -16.67 4.80 -11.19
C SER A 37 -16.51 3.31 -10.92
N ARG A 38 -16.72 2.46 -11.93
CA ARG A 38 -16.57 1.01 -11.82
C ARG A 38 -15.14 0.62 -11.45
N TRP A 39 -15.00 0.03 -10.27
CA TRP A 39 -13.75 -0.53 -9.76
C TRP A 39 -14.05 -1.77 -8.90
N PRO A 40 -13.27 -2.86 -8.98
CA PRO A 40 -12.15 -3.11 -9.89
C PRO A 40 -12.54 -3.25 -11.36
N ILE A 41 -11.58 -3.06 -12.26
CA ILE A 41 -11.74 -3.32 -13.69
C ILE A 41 -11.19 -4.72 -13.97
N PHE A 42 -12.08 -5.69 -14.28
CA PHE A 42 -11.70 -7.03 -14.74
C PHE A 42 -12.17 -7.22 -16.18
N GLY A 43 -11.22 -7.23 -17.10
CA GLY A 43 -11.41 -7.45 -18.52
C GLY A 43 -11.24 -8.92 -18.91
N ASP A 44 -11.11 -9.16 -20.21
CA ASP A 44 -10.92 -10.52 -20.72
C ASP A 44 -9.50 -11.06 -20.44
N GLU A 45 -8.52 -10.18 -20.24
CA GLU A 45 -7.16 -10.57 -19.86
C GLU A 45 -7.11 -11.20 -18.46
N GLU A 46 -7.77 -10.60 -17.46
CA GLU A 46 -7.84 -11.18 -16.11
C GLU A 46 -8.64 -12.48 -16.09
N LYS A 47 -9.77 -12.54 -16.80
CA LYS A 47 -10.56 -13.78 -16.90
C LYS A 47 -9.74 -14.91 -17.53
N LYS A 48 -9.02 -14.60 -18.61
CA LYS A 48 -8.14 -15.55 -19.27
C LYS A 48 -7.03 -16.01 -18.33
N ALA A 49 -6.36 -15.10 -17.62
CA ALA A 49 -5.31 -15.44 -16.66
C ALA A 49 -5.84 -16.36 -15.53
N VAL A 50 -7.07 -16.13 -15.05
CA VAL A 50 -7.73 -17.04 -14.09
C VAL A 50 -7.95 -18.43 -14.68
N CYS A 51 -8.51 -18.53 -15.89
CA CYS A 51 -8.70 -19.83 -16.55
C CYS A 51 -7.37 -20.56 -16.77
N GLU A 52 -6.32 -19.86 -17.20
CA GLU A 52 -4.99 -20.45 -17.40
C GLU A 52 -4.42 -21.05 -16.10
N VAL A 53 -4.66 -20.42 -14.94
CA VAL A 53 -4.26 -21.01 -13.65
C VAL A 53 -5.05 -22.29 -13.35
N LEU A 54 -6.36 -22.29 -13.61
CA LEU A 54 -7.22 -23.46 -13.37
C LEU A 54 -6.87 -24.65 -14.28
N ASP A 55 -6.43 -24.37 -15.51
CA ASP A 55 -6.02 -25.38 -16.49
C ASP A 55 -4.56 -25.86 -16.27
N SER A 56 -3.79 -25.17 -15.42
CA SER A 56 -2.38 -25.46 -15.18
C SER A 56 -2.16 -26.68 -14.27
N ARG A 57 -1.12 -27.46 -14.59
CA ARG A 57 -0.60 -28.53 -13.70
C ARG A 57 0.31 -27.99 -12.59
N ASP A 58 0.74 -26.74 -12.68
CA ASP A 58 1.53 -26.04 -11.68
C ASP A 58 0.96 -24.62 -11.44
N PRO A 59 -0.16 -24.51 -10.69
CA PRO A 59 -0.76 -23.22 -10.42
C PRO A 59 0.15 -22.32 -9.56
N TYR A 60 1.06 -22.89 -8.76
CA TYR A 60 1.92 -22.10 -7.87
C TYR A 60 3.02 -21.32 -8.62
N SER A 61 3.37 -21.74 -9.84
CA SER A 61 4.32 -21.01 -10.70
C SER A 61 3.92 -19.55 -10.97
N TYR A 62 2.61 -19.24 -10.97
CA TYR A 62 2.08 -17.89 -11.18
C TYR A 62 2.45 -16.93 -10.03
N ILE A 63 2.68 -17.46 -8.82
CA ILE A 63 3.13 -16.66 -7.68
C ILE A 63 4.54 -16.13 -7.96
N GLY A 64 5.46 -17.00 -8.34
CA GLY A 64 6.84 -16.62 -8.67
C GLY A 64 6.92 -15.65 -9.85
N ARG A 65 6.11 -15.88 -10.89
CA ARG A 65 6.02 -14.96 -12.03
C ARG A 65 5.58 -13.56 -11.60
N PHE A 66 4.53 -13.45 -10.78
CA PHE A 66 4.07 -12.16 -10.29
C PHE A 66 5.11 -11.46 -9.40
N GLU A 67 5.80 -12.21 -8.53
CA GLU A 67 6.91 -11.67 -7.72
C GLU A 67 8.02 -11.10 -8.61
N ASP A 68 8.46 -11.83 -9.65
CA ASP A 68 9.49 -11.37 -10.58
C ASP A 68 9.06 -10.10 -11.35
N GLU A 69 7.81 -10.07 -11.81
CA GLU A 69 7.23 -8.90 -12.49
C GLU A 69 7.14 -7.68 -11.56
N PHE A 70 6.71 -7.87 -10.31
CA PHE A 70 6.58 -6.80 -9.32
C PHE A 70 7.95 -6.28 -8.87
N ALA A 71 8.93 -7.17 -8.69
CA ALA A 71 10.32 -6.82 -8.41
C ALA A 71 10.93 -6.02 -9.57
N SER A 72 10.72 -6.47 -10.82
CA SER A 72 11.15 -5.76 -12.02
C SER A 72 10.50 -4.39 -12.15
N TYR A 73 9.19 -4.27 -11.88
CA TYR A 73 8.48 -3.00 -11.94
C TYR A 73 9.04 -2.00 -10.92
N HIS A 74 9.42 -2.45 -9.71
CA HIS A 74 10.04 -1.60 -8.69
C HIS A 74 11.56 -1.44 -8.83
N ASN A 75 12.21 -2.22 -9.71
CA ASN A 75 13.67 -2.31 -9.82
C ASN A 75 14.34 -2.66 -8.48
N VAL A 76 13.86 -3.74 -7.86
CA VAL A 76 14.35 -4.28 -6.57
C VAL A 76 14.75 -5.75 -6.74
N LYS A 77 15.57 -6.26 -5.83
CA LYS A 77 16.06 -7.65 -5.88
C LYS A 77 15.00 -8.68 -5.50
N PHE A 78 14.16 -8.35 -4.51
CA PHE A 78 13.25 -9.32 -3.92
C PHE A 78 11.85 -8.74 -3.84
N ALA A 79 10.87 -9.51 -4.32
CA ALA A 79 9.46 -9.37 -3.99
C ALA A 79 8.98 -10.70 -3.41
N LEU A 80 8.18 -10.63 -2.37
CA LEU A 80 7.54 -11.76 -1.71
C LEU A 80 6.04 -11.49 -1.69
N ALA A 81 5.25 -12.38 -2.28
CA ALA A 81 3.81 -12.19 -2.42
C ALA A 81 3.04 -12.82 -1.26
N HIS A 82 2.18 -12.02 -0.64
CA HIS A 82 1.49 -12.29 0.60
C HIS A 82 -0.02 -12.43 0.40
N ASN A 83 -0.71 -13.11 1.33
CA ASN A 83 -2.15 -13.31 1.26
C ASN A 83 -2.97 -12.01 1.49
N ASN A 84 -2.37 -10.98 2.09
CA ASN A 84 -2.89 -9.62 2.20
C ASN A 84 -1.77 -8.64 2.59
N GLY A 85 -2.04 -7.34 2.52
CA GLY A 85 -1.06 -6.30 2.91
C GLY A 85 -0.67 -6.31 4.40
N THR A 86 -1.58 -6.73 5.28
CA THR A 86 -1.31 -6.84 6.73
C THR A 86 -0.25 -7.89 7.04
N SER A 87 -0.28 -9.03 6.34
CA SER A 87 0.75 -10.06 6.48
C SER A 87 2.09 -9.65 5.87
N ALA A 88 2.09 -8.80 4.84
CA ALA A 88 3.31 -8.19 4.29
C ALA A 88 3.95 -7.28 5.34
N LEU A 89 3.16 -6.41 5.97
CA LEU A 89 3.62 -5.56 7.07
C LEU A 89 4.11 -6.37 8.27
N HIS A 90 3.38 -7.41 8.69
CA HIS A 90 3.83 -8.29 9.77
C HIS A 90 5.20 -8.89 9.49
N SER A 91 5.41 -9.36 8.26
CA SER A 91 6.67 -9.94 7.85
C SER A 91 7.77 -8.91 7.71
N ALA A 92 7.44 -7.67 7.33
CA ALA A 92 8.39 -6.56 7.32
C ALA A 92 8.88 -6.19 8.73
N TYR A 93 7.97 -6.07 9.70
CA TYR A 93 8.35 -5.81 11.10
C TYR A 93 9.25 -6.92 11.66
N PHE A 94 8.88 -8.19 11.43
CA PHE A 94 9.71 -9.32 11.82
C PHE A 94 11.07 -9.32 11.08
N ALA A 95 11.07 -8.98 9.79
CA ALA A 95 12.26 -8.98 8.94
C ALA A 95 13.28 -7.93 9.39
N VAL A 96 12.86 -6.71 9.76
CA VAL A 96 13.78 -5.69 10.31
C VAL A 96 14.22 -5.98 11.75
N GLY A 97 13.69 -7.05 12.36
CA GLY A 97 14.11 -7.52 13.66
C GLY A 97 13.36 -6.90 14.84
N VAL A 98 12.10 -6.51 14.65
CA VAL A 98 11.22 -6.15 15.76
C VAL A 98 10.99 -7.38 16.65
N GLU A 99 11.25 -7.22 17.94
CA GLU A 99 11.09 -8.23 18.98
C GLU A 99 10.12 -7.75 20.08
N PRO A 100 9.66 -8.65 20.97
CA PRO A 100 8.81 -8.27 22.10
C PRO A 100 9.43 -7.15 22.95
N GLY A 101 8.66 -6.07 23.17
CA GLY A 101 9.09 -4.90 23.94
C GLY A 101 9.78 -3.79 23.13
N ASP A 102 10.13 -4.04 21.86
CA ASP A 102 10.63 -2.99 20.97
C ASP A 102 9.54 -1.96 20.66
N GLU A 103 9.96 -0.74 20.35
CA GLU A 103 9.08 0.34 19.92
C GLU A 103 9.11 0.47 18.38
N VAL A 104 7.93 0.61 17.79
CA VAL A 104 7.77 0.90 16.35
C VAL A 104 7.03 2.24 16.22
N ILE A 105 7.71 3.25 15.69
CA ILE A 105 7.11 4.56 15.45
C ILE A 105 6.18 4.46 14.24
N THR A 106 4.92 4.88 14.40
CA THR A 106 3.87 4.76 13.39
C THR A 106 2.98 6.01 13.39
N PRO A 107 2.43 6.44 12.24
CA PRO A 107 1.50 7.57 12.23
C PRO A 107 0.25 7.28 13.08
N ALA A 108 -0.23 8.28 13.81
CA ALA A 108 -1.50 8.23 14.53
C ALA A 108 -2.71 8.16 13.57
N TYR A 109 -2.58 8.74 12.38
CA TYR A 109 -3.60 8.71 11.34
C TYR A 109 -3.25 7.68 10.26
N THR A 110 -3.80 6.46 10.41
CA THR A 110 -3.51 5.32 9.54
C THR A 110 -4.65 4.29 9.57
N TRP A 111 -4.53 3.26 8.73
CA TRP A 111 -5.38 2.07 8.82
C TRP A 111 -4.92 1.15 9.95
N HIS A 112 -5.84 0.75 10.83
CA HIS A 112 -5.51 -0.03 12.04
C HIS A 112 -4.79 -1.36 11.77
N LEU A 113 -4.98 -2.00 10.60
CA LEU A 113 -4.27 -3.25 10.26
C LEU A 113 -2.80 -3.04 9.85
N GLN A 114 -2.31 -1.80 9.83
CA GLN A 114 -0.88 -1.53 9.77
C GLN A 114 -0.25 -1.54 11.18
N VAL A 115 -1.03 -1.23 12.23
CA VAL A 115 -0.62 -1.25 13.64
C VAL A 115 -0.78 -2.63 14.27
N ALA A 116 -1.86 -3.36 13.94
CA ALA A 116 -2.15 -4.66 14.54
C ALA A 116 -0.97 -5.66 14.47
N PRO A 117 -0.17 -5.73 13.40
CA PRO A 117 1.00 -6.61 13.36
C PRO A 117 2.13 -6.22 14.31
N ILE A 118 2.27 -4.95 14.69
CA ILE A 118 3.22 -4.51 15.73
C ILE A 118 2.86 -5.18 17.05
N LEU A 119 1.57 -5.15 17.40
CA LEU A 119 1.04 -5.81 18.60
C LEU A 119 1.15 -7.33 18.54
N ALA A 120 0.98 -7.93 17.36
CA ALA A 120 1.13 -9.38 17.16
C ALA A 120 2.56 -9.89 17.43
N LEU A 121 3.56 -9.02 17.28
CA LEU A 121 4.96 -9.29 17.65
C LEU A 121 5.25 -8.96 19.13
N HIS A 122 4.25 -8.54 19.89
CA HIS A 122 4.37 -8.02 21.25
C HIS A 122 5.27 -6.77 21.35
N ALA A 123 5.37 -6.01 20.26
CA ALA A 123 6.03 -4.71 20.23
C ALA A 123 5.04 -3.58 20.59
N ILE A 124 5.58 -2.40 20.84
CA ILE A 124 4.88 -1.22 21.32
C ILE A 124 4.75 -0.21 20.17
N PRO A 125 3.53 0.07 19.65
CA PRO A 125 3.35 1.15 18.69
C PRO A 125 3.52 2.50 19.39
N VAL A 126 4.43 3.32 18.88
CA VAL A 126 4.63 4.70 19.33
C VAL A 126 4.00 5.63 18.30
N PHE A 127 2.86 6.22 18.65
CA PHE A 127 2.12 7.08 17.73
C PHE A 127 2.81 8.43 17.55
N CYS A 128 3.09 8.74 16.28
CA CYS A 128 3.63 9.99 15.80
C CYS A 128 2.53 10.81 15.11
N ASP A 129 2.55 12.12 15.31
CA ASP A 129 1.62 13.03 14.67
C ASP A 129 1.87 13.13 13.15
N ILE A 130 0.94 13.76 12.44
CA ILE A 130 0.96 13.92 10.99
C ILE A 130 1.04 15.40 10.57
N ASP A 131 1.54 15.65 9.37
CA ASP A 131 1.31 16.93 8.71
C ASP A 131 -0.17 16.99 8.24
N PRO A 132 -0.99 17.92 8.74
CA PRO A 132 -2.41 18.00 8.38
C PRO A 132 -2.66 18.30 6.90
N ARG A 133 -1.65 18.80 6.16
CA ARG A 133 -1.77 19.09 4.73
C ARG A 133 -1.60 17.85 3.86
N THR A 134 -0.77 16.91 4.29
CA THR A 134 -0.45 15.70 3.53
C THR A 134 -1.10 14.45 4.10
N GLY A 135 -1.43 14.46 5.39
CA GLY A 135 -1.85 13.28 6.15
C GLY A 135 -0.71 12.30 6.43
N CYS A 136 0.52 12.62 6.01
CA CYS A 136 1.70 11.78 6.24
C CYS A 136 2.33 12.10 7.59
N ILE A 137 3.06 11.13 8.14
CA ILE A 137 3.81 11.26 9.40
C ILE A 137 4.77 12.48 9.38
N ASP A 138 4.80 13.27 10.46
CA ASP A 138 5.68 14.45 10.59
C ASP A 138 7.09 14.02 11.05
N PRO A 139 8.15 14.23 10.23
CA PRO A 139 9.52 13.87 10.60
C PRO A 139 9.99 14.50 11.92
N ARG A 140 9.51 15.70 12.26
CA ARG A 140 9.93 16.37 13.50
C ARG A 140 9.40 15.67 14.73
N ASP A 141 8.15 15.19 14.67
CA ASP A 141 7.60 14.42 15.78
C ASP A 141 8.26 13.03 15.85
N ILE A 142 8.64 12.41 14.72
CA ILE A 142 9.43 11.15 14.74
C ILE A 142 10.68 11.32 15.61
N GLU A 143 11.48 12.37 15.37
CA GLU A 143 12.71 12.62 16.12
C GLU A 143 12.46 12.74 17.64
N HIS A 144 11.34 13.36 18.04
CA HIS A 144 10.92 13.45 19.44
C HIS A 144 10.41 12.14 20.05
N LYS A 145 9.96 11.18 19.23
CA LYS A 145 9.46 9.88 19.68
C LYS A 145 10.54 8.80 19.76
N ILE A 146 11.72 9.02 19.17
CA ILE A 146 12.80 8.04 19.20
C ILE A 146 13.27 7.82 20.64
N SER A 147 13.42 6.55 20.99
CA SER A 147 13.97 6.09 22.26
C SER A 147 15.00 4.98 22.01
N HIS A 148 15.70 4.55 23.06
CA HIS A 148 16.62 3.40 22.98
C HIS A 148 15.93 2.07 22.63
N ARG A 149 14.59 2.01 22.66
CA ARG A 149 13.80 0.83 22.24
C ARG A 149 13.28 0.94 20.81
N THR A 150 13.44 2.10 20.15
CA THR A 150 12.91 2.26 18.81
C THR A 150 13.66 1.37 17.83
N LYS A 151 12.95 0.41 17.24
CA LYS A 151 13.52 -0.56 16.31
C LYS A 151 13.20 -0.26 14.86
N ALA A 152 12.03 0.32 14.61
CA ALA A 152 11.58 0.65 13.26
C ALA A 152 10.72 1.91 13.24
N ILE A 153 10.75 2.59 12.11
CA ILE A 153 9.79 3.62 11.71
C ILE A 153 8.98 3.04 10.56
N VAL A 154 7.66 3.14 10.64
CA VAL A 154 6.77 2.80 9.53
C VAL A 154 6.07 4.04 9.02
N VAL A 155 6.21 4.28 7.73
CA VAL A 155 5.63 5.42 7.03
C VAL A 155 4.45 4.94 6.20
N VAL A 156 3.39 5.75 6.12
CA VAL A 156 2.24 5.44 5.27
C VAL A 156 2.14 6.52 4.22
N HIS A 157 2.15 6.13 2.94
CA HIS A 157 1.93 7.05 1.83
C HIS A 157 0.43 7.27 1.63
N LEU A 158 -0.16 8.02 2.57
CA LEU A 158 -1.60 8.08 2.76
C LEU A 158 -2.31 8.68 1.55
N TYR A 159 -3.35 7.99 1.05
CA TYR A 159 -4.12 8.40 -0.14
C TYR A 159 -3.28 8.70 -1.39
N GLY A 160 -2.07 8.14 -1.48
CA GLY A 160 -1.13 8.38 -2.58
C GLY A 160 -0.26 9.63 -2.39
N ALA A 161 -0.45 10.40 -1.31
CA ALA A 161 0.51 11.41 -0.88
C ALA A 161 1.77 10.70 -0.36
N VAL A 162 2.91 11.04 -0.93
CA VAL A 162 4.18 10.41 -0.52
C VAL A 162 4.74 11.16 0.68
N ALA A 163 5.16 10.41 1.69
CA ALA A 163 5.76 10.97 2.91
C ALA A 163 7.08 11.72 2.59
N PRO A 164 7.52 12.65 3.44
CA PRO A 164 8.79 13.36 3.30
C PRO A 164 9.99 12.41 3.53
N MET A 165 10.30 11.60 2.51
CA MET A 165 11.20 10.47 2.66
C MET A 165 12.66 10.86 2.86
N ASP A 166 13.14 11.98 2.31
CA ASP A 166 14.54 12.39 2.52
C ASP A 166 14.80 12.72 3.99
N GLU A 167 13.87 13.46 4.62
CA GLU A 167 13.93 13.81 6.04
C GLU A 167 13.85 12.55 6.92
N ILE A 168 12.89 11.65 6.64
CA ILE A 168 12.69 10.43 7.41
C ILE A 168 13.91 9.50 7.30
N ILE A 169 14.46 9.34 6.10
CA ILE A 169 15.65 8.50 5.89
C ILE A 169 16.89 9.10 6.57
N SER A 170 17.02 10.43 6.62
CA SER A 170 18.11 11.08 7.36
C SER A 170 18.03 10.74 8.84
N ILE A 171 16.87 10.97 9.46
CA ILE A 171 16.63 10.68 10.89
C ILE A 171 16.88 9.20 11.18
N ALA A 172 16.32 8.30 10.37
CA ALA A 172 16.48 6.87 10.56
C ALA A 172 17.95 6.42 10.50
N LYS A 173 18.74 6.99 9.59
CA LYS A 173 20.18 6.69 9.48
C LYS A 173 20.98 7.19 10.66
N ASP A 174 20.68 8.39 11.17
CA ASP A 174 21.38 8.96 12.32
C ASP A 174 21.19 8.13 13.59
N HIS A 175 20.13 7.32 13.64
CA HIS A 175 19.76 6.46 14.77
C HIS A 175 19.88 4.95 14.51
N ASP A 176 20.33 4.51 13.32
CA ASP A 176 20.38 3.09 12.91
C ASP A 176 19.01 2.36 13.04
N ILE A 177 17.94 3.06 12.65
CA ILE A 177 16.55 2.57 12.70
C ILE A 177 16.11 2.17 11.29
N ALA A 178 15.45 1.02 11.16
CA ALA A 178 14.91 0.58 9.88
C ALA A 178 13.64 1.35 9.48
N VAL A 179 13.46 1.62 8.19
CA VAL A 179 12.27 2.30 7.64
C VAL A 179 11.44 1.33 6.80
N ILE A 180 10.18 1.13 7.20
CA ILE A 180 9.19 0.34 6.45
C ILE A 180 8.21 1.29 5.76
N GLU A 181 8.06 1.15 4.45
CA GLU A 181 7.08 1.91 3.66
C GLU A 181 5.78 1.12 3.49
N ASP A 182 4.68 1.56 4.11
CA ASP A 182 3.33 1.13 3.73
C ASP A 182 2.86 1.91 2.50
N CYS A 183 2.96 1.25 1.36
CA CYS A 183 2.60 1.73 0.03
C CYS A 183 1.21 1.27 -0.41
N SER A 184 0.36 0.79 0.51
CA SER A 184 -0.97 0.29 0.19
C SER A 184 -1.85 1.28 -0.57
N HIS A 185 -1.61 2.59 -0.45
CA HIS A 185 -2.36 3.63 -1.18
C HIS A 185 -1.57 4.29 -2.32
N ALA A 186 -0.37 3.79 -2.63
CA ALA A 186 0.60 4.52 -3.45
C ALA A 186 1.31 3.65 -4.50
N HIS A 187 0.65 2.59 -4.99
CA HIS A 187 1.17 1.73 -6.07
C HIS A 187 1.63 2.56 -7.28
N GLY A 188 2.90 2.45 -7.65
CA GLY A 188 3.49 3.20 -8.77
C GLY A 188 3.76 4.68 -8.50
N ALA A 189 3.47 5.20 -7.31
CA ALA A 189 3.85 6.56 -6.92
C ALA A 189 5.37 6.71 -6.88
N LYS A 190 5.84 7.95 -7.04
CA LYS A 190 7.27 8.26 -7.06
C LYS A 190 7.59 9.43 -6.15
N TYR A 191 8.72 9.34 -5.46
CA TYR A 191 9.37 10.42 -4.74
C TYR A 191 10.70 10.74 -5.44
N LYS A 192 10.84 11.97 -5.95
CA LYS A 192 12.06 12.44 -6.65
C LYS A 192 12.56 11.43 -7.71
N GLY A 193 11.64 10.84 -8.47
CA GLY A 193 11.93 9.87 -9.54
C GLY A 193 12.06 8.40 -9.10
N ARG A 194 12.19 8.12 -7.80
CA ARG A 194 12.23 6.74 -7.25
C ARG A 194 10.81 6.26 -6.93
N LYS A 195 10.49 5.00 -7.26
CA LYS A 195 9.19 4.42 -6.87
C LYS A 195 9.15 4.24 -5.35
N VAL A 196 8.01 4.52 -4.74
CA VAL A 196 7.81 4.25 -3.31
C VAL A 196 7.89 2.75 -3.02
N GLY A 197 8.23 2.40 -1.79
CA GLY A 197 8.55 1.04 -1.36
C GLY A 197 9.99 0.62 -1.66
N THR A 198 10.78 1.49 -2.30
CA THR A 198 12.17 1.25 -2.67
C THR A 198 13.14 2.23 -2.00
N ILE A 199 12.62 3.11 -1.13
CA ILE A 199 13.34 4.24 -0.55
C ILE A 199 13.84 3.88 0.84
N GLY A 200 12.97 3.29 1.66
CA GLY A 200 13.31 2.66 2.93
C GLY A 200 13.88 1.24 2.75
N ASP A 201 13.91 0.50 3.84
CA ASP A 201 14.45 -0.85 3.93
C ASP A 201 13.52 -1.91 3.32
N ILE A 202 12.21 -1.75 3.54
CA ILE A 202 11.17 -2.66 3.07
C ILE A 202 9.94 -1.88 2.62
N GLY A 203 9.43 -2.19 1.43
CA GLY A 203 8.15 -1.69 0.94
C GLY A 203 7.04 -2.74 1.08
N CYS A 204 5.86 -2.34 1.52
CA CYS A 204 4.69 -3.21 1.68
C CYS A 204 3.50 -2.68 0.88
N PHE A 205 2.81 -3.59 0.21
CA PHE A 205 1.69 -3.27 -0.67
C PHE A 205 0.49 -4.15 -0.33
N SER A 206 -0.71 -3.60 -0.51
CA SER A 206 -1.97 -4.34 -0.41
C SER A 206 -2.60 -4.44 -1.79
N LEU A 207 -3.07 -5.62 -2.14
CA LEU A 207 -3.77 -5.93 -3.39
C LEU A 207 -5.26 -6.18 -3.15
N GLN A 208 -5.81 -5.69 -2.03
CA GLN A 208 -7.24 -5.75 -1.73
C GLN A 208 -8.06 -5.07 -2.84
N ALA A 209 -9.32 -5.48 -3.03
CA ALA A 209 -10.19 -5.02 -4.12
C ALA A 209 -10.19 -3.51 -4.37
N ASN A 210 -10.14 -2.67 -3.34
CA ASN A 210 -10.23 -1.21 -3.48
C ASN A 210 -8.88 -0.52 -3.71
N LYS A 211 -7.78 -1.29 -3.85
CA LYS A 211 -6.43 -0.76 -4.06
C LYS A 211 -6.24 -0.39 -5.54
N LEU A 212 -5.21 0.42 -5.84
CA LEU A 212 -4.97 1.00 -7.18
C LEU A 212 -4.70 -0.04 -8.29
N MET A 213 -4.26 -1.22 -7.87
CA MET A 213 -4.26 -2.50 -8.58
C MET A 213 -4.71 -3.57 -7.58
N THR A 214 -5.28 -4.68 -8.03
CA THR A 214 -5.85 -5.67 -7.11
C THR A 214 -5.64 -7.12 -7.55
N GLY A 215 -5.52 -8.01 -6.59
CA GLY A 215 -5.67 -9.47 -6.76
C GLY A 215 -6.98 -9.97 -6.13
N ILE A 216 -7.95 -9.08 -5.90
CA ILE A 216 -9.10 -9.19 -4.98
C ILE A 216 -8.66 -9.22 -3.52
N GLU A 217 -7.75 -10.13 -3.17
CA GLU A 217 -6.99 -10.16 -1.93
C GLU A 217 -5.54 -10.49 -2.21
N GLY A 218 -4.64 -9.93 -1.41
CA GLY A 218 -3.20 -10.14 -1.57
C GLY A 218 -2.36 -8.99 -1.03
N GLY A 219 -1.06 -9.19 -1.01
CA GLY A 219 -0.08 -8.18 -0.65
C GLY A 219 1.28 -8.50 -1.23
N VAL A 220 2.21 -7.57 -1.15
CA VAL A 220 3.60 -7.79 -1.56
C VAL A 220 4.52 -7.09 -0.58
N MET A 221 5.57 -7.79 -0.14
CA MET A 221 6.72 -7.21 0.53
C MET A 221 7.86 -7.12 -0.48
N ILE A 222 8.52 -5.97 -0.59
CA ILE A 222 9.71 -5.81 -1.44
C ILE A 222 10.90 -5.32 -0.63
N THR A 223 12.11 -5.74 -1.01
CA THR A 223 13.35 -5.26 -0.40
C THR A 223 14.55 -5.53 -1.32
N ASN A 224 15.64 -4.81 -1.07
CA ASN A 224 16.95 -5.10 -1.65
C ASN A 224 17.88 -5.85 -0.68
N ASN A 225 17.46 -6.04 0.57
CA ASN A 225 18.23 -6.72 1.60
C ASN A 225 17.86 -8.21 1.63
N GLU A 226 18.84 -9.06 1.32
CA GLU A 226 18.68 -10.51 1.30
C GLU A 226 18.36 -11.06 2.69
N GLU A 227 18.94 -10.51 3.75
CA GLU A 227 18.62 -10.93 5.12
C GLU A 227 17.16 -10.65 5.46
N TYR A 228 16.63 -9.47 5.10
CA TYR A 228 15.23 -9.15 5.34
C TYR A 228 14.28 -10.07 4.54
N TYR A 229 14.62 -10.38 3.29
CA TYR A 229 13.86 -11.34 2.49
C TYR A 229 13.84 -12.74 3.12
N GLU A 230 14.99 -13.27 3.54
CA GLU A 230 15.08 -14.61 4.12
C GLU A 230 14.38 -14.69 5.49
N ARG A 231 14.48 -13.63 6.30
CA ARG A 231 13.73 -13.50 7.56
C ARG A 231 12.22 -13.49 7.34
N ALA A 232 11.73 -12.78 6.32
CA ALA A 232 10.31 -12.83 5.98
C ALA A 232 9.88 -14.24 5.51
N CYS A 233 10.75 -14.95 4.77
CA CYS A 233 10.44 -16.31 4.32
C CYS A 233 10.21 -17.28 5.48
N ILE A 234 11.06 -17.24 6.51
CA ILE A 234 10.94 -18.16 7.67
C ILE A 234 9.71 -17.86 8.54
N LEU A 235 9.13 -16.66 8.46
CA LEU A 235 7.92 -16.33 9.20
C LEU A 235 6.69 -17.05 8.63
N GLY A 236 6.51 -17.03 7.30
CA GLY A 236 5.24 -17.41 6.67
C GLY A 236 5.30 -18.16 5.34
N HIS A 237 6.50 -18.40 4.78
CA HIS A 237 6.72 -18.98 3.45
C HIS A 237 7.63 -20.21 3.51
N TYR A 238 7.17 -21.24 4.23
CA TYR A 238 7.94 -22.46 4.48
C TYR A 238 8.47 -23.11 3.19
N GLU A 239 7.77 -22.99 2.06
CA GLU A 239 8.18 -23.55 0.78
C GLU A 239 9.46 -22.93 0.21
N ARG A 240 9.82 -21.72 0.66
CA ARG A 240 11.02 -21.01 0.22
C ARG A 240 12.25 -21.42 1.03
N ILE A 241 12.07 -21.96 2.24
CA ILE A 241 13.15 -22.29 3.18
C ILE A 241 14.26 -23.16 2.55
N PRO A 242 13.95 -24.21 1.76
CA PRO A 242 14.99 -25.03 1.12
C PRO A 242 15.89 -24.28 0.13
N ARG A 243 15.47 -23.10 -0.35
CA ARG A 243 16.17 -22.29 -1.35
C ARG A 243 16.84 -21.05 -0.75
N LEU A 244 16.77 -20.86 0.57
CA LEU A 244 17.45 -19.77 1.26
C LEU A 244 18.97 -19.96 1.22
N ARG A 245 19.71 -18.86 1.15
CA ARG A 245 21.17 -18.84 1.02
C ARG A 245 21.86 -18.76 2.37
N MET A 246 21.25 -18.11 3.38
CA MET A 246 21.84 -18.02 4.71
C MET A 246 21.55 -19.26 5.54
N GLU A 247 22.62 -19.96 5.94
CA GLU A 247 22.51 -21.21 6.70
C GLU A 247 21.72 -21.06 8.02
N LYS A 248 21.85 -19.90 8.69
CA LYS A 248 21.11 -19.59 9.93
C LYS A 248 19.59 -19.62 9.78
N TYR A 249 19.08 -19.41 8.56
CA TYR A 249 17.66 -19.48 8.23
C TYR A 249 17.30 -20.80 7.54
N ARG A 250 18.19 -21.35 6.72
CA ARG A 250 18.00 -22.65 6.09
C ARG A 250 17.87 -23.81 7.08
N ARG A 251 18.48 -23.70 8.27
CA ARG A 251 18.41 -24.71 9.35
C ARG A 251 16.98 -25.08 9.80
N TYR A 252 15.97 -24.26 9.49
CA TYR A 252 14.56 -24.57 9.76
C TYR A 252 13.98 -25.62 8.80
N TYR A 253 14.73 -25.99 7.76
CA TYR A 253 14.47 -27.15 6.91
C TYR A 253 15.39 -28.31 7.31
N GLN A 254 14.82 -29.34 7.95
CA GLN A 254 15.57 -30.55 8.32
C GLN A 254 15.59 -31.51 7.12
N THR A 255 16.69 -31.46 6.35
CA THR A 255 16.89 -32.31 5.15
C THR A 255 16.89 -33.81 5.46
N ASP A 256 17.27 -34.17 6.69
CA ASP A 256 17.61 -35.55 7.04
C ASP A 256 16.40 -36.38 7.50
N ARG A 257 15.19 -35.83 7.43
CA ARG A 257 13.98 -36.43 8.07
C ARG A 257 12.79 -36.67 7.16
N ASP A 258 12.90 -36.47 5.84
CA ASP A 258 11.75 -36.54 4.91
C ASP A 258 10.53 -35.71 5.38
N MET A 259 10.79 -34.62 6.11
CA MET A 259 9.76 -33.75 6.67
C MET A 259 9.55 -32.50 5.81
N ALA A 260 8.32 -32.00 5.79
CA ALA A 260 8.03 -30.70 5.20
C ALA A 260 8.83 -29.59 5.93
N PRO A 261 9.30 -28.55 5.22
CA PRO A 261 9.92 -27.40 5.86
C PRO A 261 8.98 -26.78 6.91
N SER A 262 9.54 -26.39 8.06
CA SER A 262 8.78 -25.75 9.13
C SER A 262 9.10 -24.25 9.19
N CYS A 263 8.09 -23.42 9.42
CA CYS A 263 8.20 -21.98 9.65
C CYS A 263 7.76 -21.64 11.08
N PHE A 264 7.80 -20.35 11.46
CA PHE A 264 7.32 -19.83 12.75
C PHE A 264 5.79 -19.88 12.94
N GLY A 265 5.08 -20.71 12.16
CA GLY A 265 3.66 -21.04 12.37
C GLY A 265 2.67 -20.23 11.55
N PHE A 266 3.09 -19.20 10.81
CA PHE A 266 2.19 -18.46 9.91
C PHE A 266 2.17 -19.05 8.50
N LYS A 267 1.07 -18.81 7.78
CA LYS A 267 0.90 -19.21 6.38
C LYS A 267 0.49 -17.99 5.55
N TYR A 268 1.47 -17.32 4.96
CA TYR A 268 1.28 -16.03 4.28
C TYR A 268 1.34 -16.09 2.76
N ARG A 269 1.57 -17.27 2.18
CA ARG A 269 1.52 -17.45 0.73
C ARG A 269 0.21 -16.93 0.13
N ILE A 270 0.34 -16.07 -0.90
CA ILE A 270 -0.79 -15.60 -1.71
C ILE A 270 -1.49 -16.75 -2.46
N HIS A 271 -2.76 -16.57 -2.79
CA HIS A 271 -3.47 -17.50 -3.68
C HIS A 271 -2.99 -17.34 -5.14
N PRO A 272 -2.72 -18.42 -5.90
CA PRO A 272 -2.32 -18.34 -7.31
C PRO A 272 -3.21 -17.49 -8.21
N LEU A 273 -4.53 -17.61 -8.05
CA LEU A 273 -5.50 -16.78 -8.80
C LEU A 273 -5.31 -15.29 -8.54
N ALA A 274 -5.07 -14.89 -7.29
CA ALA A 274 -4.82 -13.50 -6.95
C ALA A 274 -3.52 -12.99 -7.58
N ALA A 275 -2.46 -13.80 -7.57
CA ALA A 275 -1.19 -13.47 -8.22
C ALA A 275 -1.36 -13.30 -9.75
N ALA A 276 -2.12 -14.18 -10.41
CA ALA A 276 -2.39 -14.08 -11.84
C ALA A 276 -3.21 -12.83 -12.21
N ILE A 277 -4.24 -12.50 -11.42
CA ILE A 277 -5.01 -11.25 -11.61
C ILE A 277 -4.10 -10.04 -11.41
N ALA A 278 -3.33 -10.01 -10.31
CA ALA A 278 -2.44 -8.90 -9.98
C ALA A 278 -1.34 -8.69 -11.03
N SER A 279 -0.83 -9.75 -11.65
CA SER A 279 0.11 -9.69 -12.78
C SER A 279 -0.47 -8.93 -13.97
N ILE A 280 -1.74 -9.18 -14.34
CA ILE A 280 -2.41 -8.42 -15.41
C ILE A 280 -2.63 -6.96 -14.98
N GLN A 281 -3.11 -6.74 -13.77
CA GLN A 281 -3.39 -5.40 -13.25
C GLN A 281 -2.11 -4.53 -13.16
N LEU A 282 -0.96 -5.13 -12.89
CA LEU A 282 0.33 -4.44 -12.87
C LEU A 282 0.70 -3.84 -14.23
N LYS A 283 0.34 -4.51 -15.33
CA LYS A 283 0.62 -4.03 -16.70
C LYS A 283 -0.11 -2.72 -17.03
N HIS A 284 -1.30 -2.55 -16.45
CA HIS A 284 -2.18 -1.39 -16.68
C HIS A 284 -2.02 -0.29 -15.62
N LEU A 285 -1.28 -0.56 -14.54
CA LEU A 285 -1.16 0.34 -13.39
C LEU A 285 -0.71 1.76 -13.76
N ASP A 286 0.31 1.88 -14.61
CA ASP A 286 0.85 3.19 -15.00
C ASP A 286 -0.16 4.02 -15.81
N GLU A 287 -0.90 3.37 -16.71
CA GLU A 287 -1.99 4.00 -17.47
C GLU A 287 -3.10 4.48 -16.54
N TRP A 288 -3.59 3.61 -15.65
CA TRP A 288 -4.64 3.98 -14.70
C TRP A 288 -4.19 5.08 -13.74
N ASN A 289 -2.93 5.07 -13.30
CA ASN A 289 -2.38 6.16 -12.50
C ASN A 289 -2.28 7.48 -13.26
N SER A 290 -2.02 7.44 -14.58
CA SER A 290 -2.06 8.64 -15.44
C SER A 290 -3.47 9.23 -15.53
N ILE A 291 -4.49 8.37 -15.67
CA ILE A 291 -5.91 8.77 -15.68
C ILE A 291 -6.29 9.38 -14.33
N ARG A 292 -5.98 8.71 -13.21
CA ARG A 292 -6.25 9.22 -11.85
C ARG A 292 -5.60 10.58 -11.61
N ARG A 293 -4.35 10.77 -12.05
CA ARG A 293 -3.64 12.05 -11.95
C ARG A 293 -4.35 13.15 -12.75
N SER A 294 -4.79 12.84 -13.97
CA SER A 294 -5.52 13.79 -14.82
C SER A 294 -6.85 14.20 -14.16
N ASN A 295 -7.59 13.22 -13.62
CA ASN A 295 -8.85 13.46 -12.91
C ASN A 295 -8.65 14.30 -11.66
N MET A 296 -7.64 13.98 -10.83
CA MET A 296 -7.32 14.80 -9.65
C MET A 296 -6.93 16.22 -10.03
N THR A 297 -6.12 16.41 -11.09
CA THR A 297 -5.75 17.74 -11.57
C THR A 297 -6.97 18.55 -11.99
N TYR A 298 -7.92 17.92 -12.69
CA TYR A 298 -9.17 18.55 -13.09
C TYR A 298 -10.02 18.95 -11.88
N ILE A 299 -10.24 18.02 -10.94
CA ILE A 299 -11.04 18.26 -9.73
C ILE A 299 -10.41 19.34 -8.86
N THR A 300 -9.09 19.30 -8.64
CA THR A 300 -8.38 20.32 -7.85
C THR A 300 -8.57 21.71 -8.46
N LYS A 301 -8.41 21.87 -9.78
CA LYS A 301 -8.64 23.17 -10.44
C LYS A 301 -10.08 23.67 -10.26
N ALA A 302 -11.06 22.79 -10.42
CA ALA A 302 -12.46 23.15 -10.25
C ALA A 302 -12.78 23.56 -8.80
N LEU A 303 -12.24 22.83 -7.81
CA LEU A 303 -12.42 23.15 -6.39
C LEU A 303 -11.71 24.45 -5.99
N SER A 304 -10.55 24.77 -6.58
CA SER A 304 -9.86 26.04 -6.31
C SER A 304 -10.72 27.25 -6.71
N ILE A 305 -11.42 27.18 -7.85
CA ILE A 305 -12.34 28.25 -8.28
C ILE A 305 -13.46 28.44 -7.25
N ILE A 306 -14.05 27.33 -6.77
CA ILE A 306 -15.10 27.38 -5.74
C ILE A 306 -14.54 27.94 -4.42
N GLY A 307 -13.32 27.54 -4.03
CA GLY A 307 -12.65 28.06 -2.85
C GLY A 307 -12.47 29.58 -2.91
N GLU A 308 -11.96 30.09 -4.03
CA GLU A 308 -11.80 31.53 -4.27
C GLU A 308 -13.14 32.28 -4.22
N GLU A 309 -14.20 31.71 -4.82
CA GLU A 309 -15.56 32.27 -4.77
C GLU A 309 -16.13 32.32 -3.34
N LEU A 310 -15.75 31.36 -2.49
CA LEU A 310 -16.16 31.27 -1.09
C LEU A 310 -15.22 32.02 -0.12
N GLY A 311 -14.12 32.61 -0.62
CA GLY A 311 -13.16 33.38 0.17
C GLY A 311 -12.14 32.54 0.96
N TYR A 312 -11.85 31.31 0.51
CA TYR A 312 -10.78 30.45 1.02
C TYR A 312 -9.48 30.58 0.23
#